data_AF-A0A3P7JBI4-F1
#
_entry.id   AF-A0A3P7JBI4-F1
#
_cell.length_a   1.000
_cell.length_b   1.000
_cell.length_c   1.000
_cell.angle_alpha   90.00
_cell.angle_beta   90.00
_cell.angle_gamma   90.00
#
_symmetry.space_group_name_H-M   'P 1'
#
loop_
_entity.id
_entity.type
_entity.pdbx_description
1 polymer ?
#
loop_
_entity_poly.entity_id
_entity_poly.type
_entity_poly.pdbx_seq_one_letter_code
_entity_poly.pdbx_strand_id
1 'polypeptide(L)'
;MAERLQEEMDKKFWDTETESGYFIGSEQGDVKVRIMEDQDGAEPCANSVAVGNLIRLYEYFEKAEHKQKAEKIVSAASSRLIKCIPIYSDKNDFWISSNGKGFSQDNSYITERCPAYEAMLKSNGINTFVCANFTCGPPVSNLHELKSQLEQLAKSTA
;
A
#
# COMPACT_ATOMS: atom_id res chain seq x y z
N MET A 1 -21.85 8.61 -17.80
CA MET A 1 -20.74 7.92 -18.51
C MET A 1 -19.82 7.19 -17.55
N ALA A 2 -19.36 7.83 -16.47
CA ALA A 2 -18.56 7.19 -15.42
C ALA A 2 -19.24 5.97 -14.78
N GLU A 3 -20.52 6.11 -14.39
CA GLU A 3 -21.31 5.01 -13.82
C GLU A 3 -21.37 3.77 -14.73
N ARG A 4 -21.72 3.94 -16.00
CA ARG A 4 -21.73 2.85 -16.99
C ARG A 4 -20.38 2.14 -17.11
N LEU A 5 -19.26 2.87 -17.04
CA LEU A 5 -17.92 2.26 -17.07
C LEU A 5 -17.63 1.49 -15.78
N GLN A 6 -18.06 2.01 -14.64
CA GLN A 6 -17.96 1.31 -13.35
C GLN A 6 -18.80 0.03 -13.34
N GLU A 7 -20.02 0.07 -13.87
CA GLU A 7 -20.87 -1.12 -14.00
C GLU A 7 -20.26 -2.19 -14.90
N GLU A 8 -19.61 -1.80 -16.00
CA GLU A 8 -18.89 -2.75 -16.86
C GLU A 8 -17.64 -3.32 -16.18
N MET A 9 -16.94 -2.51 -15.37
CA MET A 9 -15.83 -2.98 -14.56
C MET A 9 -16.30 -4.00 -13.52
N ASP A 10 -17.41 -3.72 -12.86
CA ASP A 10 -18.04 -4.60 -11.87
C ASP A 10 -18.42 -5.95 -12.49
N LYS A 11 -19.06 -5.94 -13.67
CA LYS A 11 -19.48 -7.19 -14.34
C LYS A 11 -18.31 -8.08 -14.75
N LYS A 12 -17.18 -7.48 -15.15
CA LYS A 12 -16.08 -8.24 -15.78
C LYS A 12 -14.99 -8.65 -14.79
N PHE A 13 -14.77 -7.85 -13.75
CA PHE A 13 -13.56 -7.95 -12.95
C PHE A 13 -13.81 -8.05 -11.44
N TRP A 14 -15.02 -7.77 -10.96
CA TRP A 14 -15.33 -7.85 -9.53
C TRP A 14 -15.19 -9.29 -9.03
N ASP A 15 -14.57 -9.43 -7.86
CA ASP A 15 -14.52 -10.69 -7.13
C ASP A 15 -15.86 -10.98 -6.46
N THR A 16 -16.67 -11.84 -7.07
CA THR A 16 -17.96 -12.27 -6.52
C THR A 16 -17.84 -13.27 -5.38
N GLU A 17 -16.67 -13.90 -5.19
CA GLU A 17 -16.48 -14.96 -4.19
C GLU A 17 -16.08 -14.37 -2.83
N THR A 18 -15.04 -13.54 -2.81
CA THR A 18 -14.53 -12.96 -1.54
C THR A 18 -14.78 -11.47 -1.41
N GLU A 19 -15.33 -10.84 -2.45
CA GLU A 19 -15.64 -9.40 -2.50
C GLU A 19 -14.44 -8.53 -2.13
N SER A 20 -13.24 -8.98 -2.51
CA SER A 20 -11.97 -8.43 -2.05
C SER A 20 -11.35 -7.38 -2.98
N GLY A 21 -12.01 -7.15 -4.12
CA GLY A 21 -11.64 -6.15 -5.14
C GLY A 21 -11.80 -6.64 -6.56
N TYR A 22 -10.97 -6.09 -7.46
CA TYR A 22 -11.02 -6.35 -8.89
C TYR A 22 -9.80 -7.12 -9.37
N PHE A 23 -10.02 -8.10 -10.24
CA PHE A 23 -8.97 -8.83 -10.95
C PHE A 23 -8.47 -8.08 -12.18
N ILE A 24 -7.20 -8.26 -12.54
CA ILE A 24 -6.60 -7.65 -13.75
C ILE A 24 -7.19 -8.28 -15.04
N GLY A 25 -7.67 -9.53 -14.97
CA GLY A 25 -8.24 -10.27 -16.10
C GLY A 25 -9.71 -10.65 -15.91
N SER A 26 -10.47 -10.66 -17.02
CA SER A 26 -11.87 -11.10 -17.04
C SER A 26 -12.00 -12.62 -16.97
N GLU A 27 -13.13 -13.13 -16.47
CA GLU A 27 -13.40 -14.58 -16.38
C GLU A 27 -13.40 -15.33 -17.72
N GLN A 28 -13.66 -14.64 -18.83
CA GLN A 28 -13.88 -15.27 -20.14
C GLN A 28 -12.57 -15.58 -20.90
N GLY A 29 -11.40 -15.42 -20.27
CA GLY A 29 -10.10 -15.73 -20.88
C GLY A 29 -9.59 -17.13 -20.51
N ASP A 30 -8.63 -17.65 -21.28
CA ASP A 30 -7.92 -18.92 -21.02
C ASP A 30 -7.07 -18.95 -19.72
N VAL A 31 -7.19 -17.91 -18.89
CA VAL A 31 -6.36 -17.69 -17.70
C VAL A 31 -6.98 -18.38 -16.50
N LYS A 32 -6.40 -19.53 -16.11
CA LYS A 32 -6.85 -20.33 -14.96
C LYS A 32 -6.59 -19.68 -13.59
N VAL A 33 -5.67 -18.72 -13.51
CA VAL A 33 -5.29 -18.04 -12.26
C VAL A 33 -5.41 -16.54 -12.48
N ARG A 34 -6.36 -15.91 -11.80
CA ARG A 34 -6.54 -14.45 -11.83
C ARG A 34 -5.75 -13.81 -10.70
N ILE A 35 -5.13 -12.67 -11.00
CA ILE A 35 -4.30 -11.92 -10.06
C ILE A 35 -5.01 -10.62 -9.70
N MET A 36 -4.93 -10.27 -8.42
CA MET A 36 -5.31 -8.96 -7.90
C MET A 36 -4.02 -8.19 -7.61
N GLU A 37 -3.90 -6.99 -8.18
CA GLU A 37 -2.71 -6.14 -7.96
C GLU A 37 -2.82 -5.46 -6.60
N ASP A 38 -1.85 -5.74 -5.72
CA ASP A 38 -1.74 -5.14 -4.39
C ASP A 38 -0.62 -4.09 -4.29
N GLN A 39 0.19 -3.93 -5.35
CA GLN A 39 1.33 -3.00 -5.38
C GLN A 39 0.97 -1.75 -6.18
N ASP A 40 1.09 -0.60 -5.54
CA ASP A 40 1.02 0.71 -6.21
C ASP A 40 2.47 1.15 -6.51
N GLY A 41 2.91 0.84 -7.72
CA GLY A 41 4.27 1.12 -8.19
C GLY A 41 4.36 2.53 -8.81
N ALA A 42 5.03 2.65 -9.96
CA ALA A 42 4.92 3.85 -10.80
C ALA A 42 3.59 3.89 -11.59
N GLU A 43 2.86 2.78 -11.64
CA GLU A 43 1.54 2.64 -12.26
C GLU A 43 0.51 2.36 -11.17
N PRO A 44 -0.63 3.07 -11.17
CA PRO A 44 -1.65 2.89 -10.16
C PRO A 44 -2.35 1.54 -10.33
N CYS A 45 -2.48 0.80 -9.24
CA CYS A 45 -3.16 -0.49 -9.26
C CYS A 45 -4.67 -0.31 -9.55
N ALA A 46 -5.28 -1.29 -10.24
CA ALA A 46 -6.69 -1.19 -10.64
C ALA A 46 -7.64 -0.95 -9.45
N ASN A 47 -7.32 -1.52 -8.28
CA ASN A 47 -8.10 -1.35 -7.05
C ASN A 47 -8.02 0.05 -6.44
N SER A 48 -6.84 0.70 -6.44
CA SER A 48 -6.70 2.05 -5.90
C SER A 48 -7.48 3.06 -6.74
N VAL A 49 -7.40 2.92 -8.07
CA VAL A 49 -8.20 3.72 -9.01
C VAL A 49 -9.70 3.46 -8.81
N ALA A 50 -10.11 2.19 -8.69
CA ALA A 50 -11.51 1.83 -8.50
C ALA A 50 -12.10 2.40 -7.21
N VAL A 51 -11.38 2.32 -6.09
CA VAL A 51 -11.81 2.94 -4.82
C VAL A 51 -12.06 4.44 -4.99
N GLY A 52 -11.12 5.14 -5.64
CA GLY A 52 -11.27 6.57 -5.91
C GLY A 52 -12.49 6.90 -6.78
N ASN A 53 -12.81 6.03 -7.75
CA ASN A 53 -14.00 6.18 -8.60
C ASN A 53 -15.29 5.89 -7.83
N LEU A 54 -15.33 4.81 -7.05
CA LEU A 54 -16.49 4.40 -6.27
C LEU A 54 -16.89 5.43 -5.22
N ILE A 55 -15.92 6.02 -4.51
CA ILE A 55 -16.18 7.09 -3.53
C ILE A 55 -16.80 8.32 -4.23
N ARG A 56 -16.24 8.74 -5.37
CA ARG A 56 -16.79 9.87 -6.16
C ARG A 56 -18.20 9.56 -6.67
N LEU A 57 -18.43 8.35 -7.18
CA LEU A 57 -19.77 7.93 -7.63
C LEU A 57 -20.77 7.90 -6.47
N TYR A 58 -20.35 7.51 -5.27
CA TYR A 58 -21.19 7.62 -4.07
C TYR A 58 -21.53 9.08 -3.75
N GLU A 59 -20.58 10.01 -3.80
CA GLU A 59 -20.85 11.43 -3.55
C GLU A 59 -21.84 12.04 -4.56
N TYR A 60 -21.80 11.61 -5.82
CA TYR A 60 -22.71 12.14 -6.84
C TYR A 60 -24.09 11.48 -6.85
N PHE A 61 -24.17 10.18 -6.59
CA PHE A 61 -25.39 9.39 -6.81
C PHE A 61 -25.99 8.81 -5.53
N GLU A 62 -25.32 8.95 -4.38
CA GLU A 62 -25.73 8.46 -3.06
C GLU A 62 -26.08 6.96 -2.99
N LYS A 63 -25.65 6.17 -3.98
CA LYS A 63 -25.85 4.73 -4.01
C LYS A 63 -24.90 4.05 -3.03
N ALA A 64 -25.46 3.51 -1.94
CA ALA A 64 -24.70 2.86 -0.87
C ALA A 64 -23.80 1.70 -1.36
N GLU A 65 -24.16 1.05 -2.47
CA GLU A 65 -23.40 -0.03 -3.09
C GLU A 65 -21.96 0.39 -3.43
N HIS A 66 -21.76 1.60 -3.97
CA HIS A 66 -20.42 2.07 -4.32
C HIS A 66 -19.55 2.25 -3.07
N LYS A 67 -20.12 2.82 -2.00
CA LYS A 67 -19.44 2.98 -0.71
C LYS A 67 -19.07 1.63 -0.11
N GLN A 68 -19.99 0.67 -0.10
CA GLN A 68 -19.74 -0.67 0.44
C GLN A 68 -18.63 -1.39 -0.32
N LYS A 69 -18.61 -1.31 -1.66
CA LYS A 69 -17.53 -1.90 -2.46
C LYS A 69 -16.18 -1.25 -2.16
N ALA A 70 -16.13 0.07 -2.06
CA ALA A 70 -14.92 0.79 -1.68
C ALA A 70 -14.39 0.34 -0.30
N GLU A 71 -15.28 0.22 0.69
CA GLU A 71 -14.93 -0.27 2.04
C GLU A 71 -14.41 -1.71 2.01
N LYS A 72 -15.03 -2.60 1.22
CA LYS A 72 -14.57 -3.99 1.09
C LYS A 72 -13.19 -4.09 0.45
N ILE A 73 -12.92 -3.31 -0.61
CA ILE A 73 -11.60 -3.27 -1.25
C ILE A 73 -10.54 -2.81 -0.25
N VAL A 74 -10.79 -1.72 0.49
CA VAL A 74 -9.84 -1.19 1.49
C VAL A 74 -9.64 -2.18 2.64
N SER A 75 -10.70 -2.85 3.09
CA SER A 75 -10.64 -3.86 4.15
C SER A 75 -9.82 -5.09 3.71
N ALA A 76 -10.03 -5.54 2.48
CA ALA A 76 -9.29 -6.68 1.94
C ALA A 76 -7.83 -6.33 1.63
N ALA A 77 -7.58 -5.15 1.04
CA ALA A 77 -6.24 -4.64 0.81
C ALA A 77 -5.48 -4.44 2.12
N SER A 78 -6.10 -3.84 3.14
CA SER A 78 -5.46 -3.72 4.47
C SER A 78 -5.14 -5.08 5.07
N SER A 79 -6.03 -6.08 4.95
CA SER A 79 -5.76 -7.44 5.42
C SER A 79 -4.58 -8.10 4.68
N ARG A 80 -4.41 -7.85 3.38
CA ARG A 80 -3.30 -8.37 2.57
C ARG A 80 -1.99 -7.61 2.80
N LEU A 81 -2.07 -6.28 2.91
CA LEU A 81 -0.94 -5.41 3.22
C LEU A 81 -0.42 -5.67 4.64
N ILE A 82 -1.27 -5.87 5.64
CA ILE A 82 -0.83 -6.22 7.01
C ILE A 82 -0.11 -7.59 7.03
N LYS A 83 -0.46 -8.48 6.10
CA LYS A 83 0.18 -9.80 5.98
C LYS A 83 1.52 -9.75 5.26
N CYS A 84 1.72 -8.80 4.35
CA CYS A 84 2.89 -8.73 3.44
C CYS A 84 3.83 -7.54 3.72
N ILE A 85 3.34 -6.48 4.37
CA ILE A 85 4.05 -5.29 4.81
C ILE A 85 3.88 -5.22 6.31
N PRO A 86 4.95 -5.38 7.08
CA PRO A 86 4.84 -5.23 8.50
C PRO A 86 4.93 -3.72 8.78
N ILE A 87 3.78 -3.11 9.09
CA ILE A 87 3.61 -1.65 9.18
C ILE A 87 3.98 -1.20 10.59
N TYR A 88 4.89 -0.23 10.69
CA TYR A 88 5.15 0.55 11.89
C TYR A 88 3.93 1.41 12.24
N SER A 89 3.37 1.25 13.44
CA SER A 89 2.48 2.25 14.01
C SER A 89 3.32 3.23 14.82
N ASP A 90 3.57 4.41 14.25
CA ASP A 90 3.79 5.60 15.07
C ASP A 90 2.43 6.02 15.64
N LYS A 91 2.44 6.53 16.86
CA LYS A 91 1.30 6.55 17.80
C LYS A 91 0.16 7.51 17.47
N ASN A 92 0.05 8.06 16.27
CA ASN A 92 -1.05 8.93 15.88
C ASN A 92 -1.40 8.67 14.42
N ASP A 93 -2.47 7.92 14.18
CA ASP A 93 -3.60 8.45 13.41
C ASP A 93 -4.74 7.44 13.33
N PHE A 94 -5.93 8.00 13.49
CA PHE A 94 -7.24 7.38 13.43
C PHE A 94 -7.46 6.63 12.10
N TRP A 95 -7.66 5.31 12.15
CA TRP A 95 -8.18 4.52 11.03
C TRP A 95 -9.40 3.72 11.47
N ILE A 96 -10.41 3.71 10.59
CA ILE A 96 -11.72 3.08 10.78
C ILE A 96 -11.52 1.59 11.04
N SER A 97 -11.71 1.17 12.29
CA SER A 97 -11.72 -0.23 12.69
C SER A 97 -13.07 -0.82 12.31
N SER A 98 -13.08 -1.80 11.40
CA SER A 98 -14.31 -2.54 11.12
C SER A 98 -14.58 -3.66 12.13
N ASN A 99 -13.69 -4.01 13.07
CA ASN A 99 -13.95 -5.08 14.05
C ASN A 99 -13.00 -5.17 15.27
N GLY A 100 -12.67 -4.05 15.93
CA GLY A 100 -12.33 -4.04 17.37
C GLY A 100 -11.16 -4.91 17.88
N LYS A 101 -10.24 -5.37 17.03
CA LYS A 101 -9.01 -6.06 17.46
C LYS A 101 -7.80 -5.25 17.04
N GLY A 102 -7.20 -4.58 18.02
CA GLY A 102 -5.99 -3.78 17.86
C GLY A 102 -4.81 -4.61 17.36
N PHE A 103 -3.91 -3.91 16.69
CA PHE A 103 -2.67 -4.42 16.10
C PHE A 103 -1.76 -5.05 17.17
N SER A 104 -1.12 -6.18 16.84
CA SER A 104 -0.05 -6.77 17.67
C SER A 104 1.18 -5.87 17.63
N GLN A 105 1.73 -5.58 18.79
CA GLN A 105 2.86 -4.66 19.01
C GLN A 105 4.24 -5.29 18.72
N ASP A 106 4.27 -6.48 18.11
CA ASP A 106 5.49 -7.25 17.89
C ASP A 106 6.07 -7.02 16.48
N ASN A 107 7.16 -6.26 16.41
CA ASN A 107 7.88 -5.92 15.18
C ASN A 107 9.10 -6.84 14.91
N SER A 108 9.28 -7.93 15.67
CA SER A 108 10.46 -8.81 15.62
C SER A 108 10.78 -9.35 14.22
N TYR A 109 9.74 -9.73 13.47
CA TYR A 109 9.87 -10.25 12.10
C TYR A 109 10.55 -9.27 11.13
N ILE A 110 10.25 -7.97 11.28
CA ILE A 110 10.78 -6.91 10.41
C ILE A 110 12.22 -6.60 10.78
N THR A 111 12.49 -6.47 12.07
CA THR A 111 13.82 -6.12 12.58
C THR A 111 14.84 -7.19 12.24
N GLU A 112 14.44 -8.46 12.15
CA GLU A 112 15.32 -9.56 11.71
C GLU A 112 15.72 -9.44 10.23
N ARG A 113 14.83 -8.91 9.38
CA ARG A 113 15.01 -8.88 7.91
C ARG A 113 15.43 -7.53 7.35
N CYS A 114 15.20 -6.45 8.09
CA CYS A 114 15.50 -5.09 7.70
C CYS A 114 16.27 -4.38 8.83
N PRO A 115 17.61 -4.45 8.83
CA PRO A 115 18.44 -3.79 9.84
C PRO A 115 18.24 -2.26 9.86
N ALA A 116 17.93 -1.66 8.71
CA ALA A 116 17.62 -0.23 8.61
C ALA A 116 16.38 0.13 9.43
N TYR A 117 15.35 -0.73 9.42
CA TYR A 117 14.14 -0.53 10.20
C TYR A 117 14.41 -0.64 11.71
N GLU A 118 15.20 -1.62 12.15
CA GLU A 118 15.63 -1.72 13.54
C GLU A 118 16.39 -0.47 14.00
N ALA A 119 17.24 0.08 13.13
CA ALA A 119 17.97 1.32 13.41
C ALA A 119 17.06 2.55 13.50
N MET A 120 15.98 2.62 12.70
CA MET A 120 14.94 3.65 12.83
C MET A 120 14.28 3.58 14.20
N LEU A 121 13.84 2.39 14.62
CA LEU A 121 13.16 2.15 15.90
C LEU A 121 14.01 2.53 17.11
N LYS A 122 15.32 2.26 17.05
CA LYS A 122 16.25 2.48 18.16
C LYS A 122 16.73 3.92 18.28
N SER A 123 16.37 4.78 17.33
CA SER A 123 16.94 6.11 17.26
C SER A 123 16.11 7.17 17.98
N ASN A 124 16.76 7.92 18.88
CA ASN A 124 16.16 9.00 19.66
C ASN A 124 16.52 10.40 19.14
N GLY A 125 16.81 10.55 17.84
CA GLY A 125 17.28 11.81 17.25
C GLY A 125 16.96 11.95 15.76
N ILE A 126 17.27 13.10 15.18
CA ILE A 126 17.07 13.36 13.74
C ILE A 126 18.07 12.50 12.96
N ASN A 127 17.54 11.50 12.26
CA ASN A 127 18.31 10.65 11.38
C ASN A 127 17.85 10.82 9.95
N THR A 128 18.82 10.88 9.04
CA THR A 128 18.59 10.89 7.60
C THR A 128 19.04 9.56 7.04
N PHE A 129 18.19 8.92 6.23
CA PHE A 129 18.55 7.71 5.50
C PHE A 129 18.83 8.08 4.05
N VAL A 130 19.93 7.57 3.50
CA VAL A 130 20.29 7.76 2.09
C VAL A 130 20.09 6.43 1.39
N CYS A 131 19.31 6.43 0.31
CA CYS A 131 18.98 5.24 -0.46
C CYS A 131 19.52 5.36 -1.90
N ALA A 132 20.17 4.31 -2.38
CA ALA A 132 20.70 4.20 -3.73
C ALA A 132 20.64 2.74 -4.21
N ASN A 133 20.42 2.51 -5.50
CA ASN A 133 20.34 1.16 -6.09
C ASN A 133 19.40 0.22 -5.32
N PHE A 134 18.18 0.68 -5.03
CA PHE A 134 17.14 -0.06 -4.30
C PHE A 134 17.53 -0.49 -2.87
N THR A 135 18.61 0.08 -2.31
CA THR A 135 19.09 -0.23 -0.96
C THR A 135 19.28 1.05 -0.15
N CYS A 136 18.76 1.09 1.07
CA CYS A 136 19.00 2.19 2.01
C CYS A 136 20.17 1.86 2.95
N GLY A 137 21.03 2.84 3.18
CA GLY A 137 22.15 2.72 4.11
C GLY A 137 21.72 2.88 5.58
N PRO A 138 22.67 2.72 6.52
CA PRO A 138 22.44 2.99 7.94
C PRO A 138 22.05 4.47 8.19
N PRO A 139 21.37 4.79 9.31
CA PRO A 139 20.98 6.15 9.64
C PRO A 139 22.20 7.06 9.78
N VAL A 140 22.13 8.23 9.15
CA VAL A 140 23.12 9.30 9.28
C VAL A 140 22.59 10.37 10.21
N SER A 141 23.32 10.64 11.29
CA SER A 141 22.95 11.64 12.32
C SER A 141 23.76 12.93 12.23
N ASN A 142 24.77 13.01 11.36
CA ASN A 142 25.67 14.14 11.23
C ASN A 142 25.67 14.72 9.81
N LEU A 143 25.61 16.06 9.71
CA LEU A 143 25.61 16.78 8.44
C LEU A 143 26.87 16.53 7.58
N HIS A 144 28.03 16.38 8.21
CA HIS A 144 29.30 16.14 7.50
C HIS A 144 29.31 14.77 6.82
N GLU A 145 28.83 13.74 7.52
CA GLU A 145 28.71 12.38 6.99
C GLU A 145 27.68 12.33 5.86
N LEU A 146 26.54 13.00 6.04
CA LEU A 146 25.50 13.09 5.00
C LEU A 146 26.04 13.74 3.73
N LYS A 147 26.77 14.86 3.87
CA LYS A 147 27.37 15.55 2.73
C LYS A 147 28.38 14.66 1.99
N SER A 148 29.24 13.97 2.74
CA SER A 148 30.22 13.03 2.17
C SER A 148 29.55 11.91 1.38
N GLN A 149 28.49 11.29 1.93
CA GLN A 149 27.74 10.23 1.25
C GLN A 149 27.06 10.73 -0.03
N LEU A 150 26.43 11.91 0.01
CA LEU A 150 25.80 12.51 -1.16
C LEU A 150 26.83 12.83 -2.27
N GLU A 151 28.01 13.34 -1.91
CA GLU A 151 29.09 13.60 -2.86
C GLU A 151 29.66 12.31 -3.47
N GLN A 152 29.72 11.21 -2.72
CA GLN A 152 30.13 9.90 -3.24
C GLN A 152 29.11 9.33 -4.22
N LEU A 153 27.82 9.43 -3.90
CA LEU A 153 26.74 8.99 -4.79
C LEU A 153 26.68 9.82 -6.07
N ALA A 154 26.87 11.14 -5.97
CA ALA A 154 26.95 12.01 -7.15
C ALA A 154 28.08 11.58 -8.10
N LYS A 155 29.20 11.05 -7.57
CA LYS A 155 30.32 10.55 -8.38
C LYS A 155 30.10 9.14 -8.94
N SER A 156 29.34 8.28 -8.26
CA SER A 156 29.04 6.93 -8.75
C SER A 156 27.97 6.89 -9.83
N THR A 157 27.25 8.00 -10.04
CA THR A 157 26.16 8.13 -11.03
C THR A 157 26.63 8.84 -12.31
N ALA A 158 27.93 9.12 -12.43
CA ALA A 158 28.59 9.71 -13.60
C ALA A 158 29.45 8.65 -14.31
#